data_AF-A0A4U5M3H1-F1
#
_entry.id   AF-A0A4U5M3H1-F1
#
_cell.length_a   1.000
_cell.length_b   1.000
_cell.length_c   1.000
_cell.angle_alpha   90.00
_cell.angle_beta   90.00
_cell.angle_gamma   90.00
#
_symmetry.space_group_name_H-M   'P 1'
#
loop_
_entity.id
_entity.type
_entity.pdbx_description
1 polymer ?
#
loop_
_entity_poly.entity_id
_entity_poly.type
_entity_poly.pdbx_seq_one_letter_code
_entity_poly.pdbx_strand_id
1 'polypeptide(L)'
;MFLVLPLLLLTVVPLSYSSDPIYILPIKDSSNWRYAINSTKPLSSLNEFPTAKQISGVNFNESAEKWITVTPHFAEKQLIAFLNARLQKRPLLTMTRPPSEEMTAIARIFLPGLVKQQFERIELGYYGQVSEDFVTAQVQNGNPSPELTLTGKWPATVKDLLKTYQENEGTPHHS
;
A
#
# COMPACT_ATOMS: atom_id res chain seq x y z
N MET A 1 43.25 37.26 21.46
CA MET A 1 41.83 37.50 21.10
C MET A 1 41.40 36.33 20.21
N PHE A 2 40.77 35.31 20.79
CA PHE A 2 40.33 34.12 20.05
C PHE A 2 38.99 34.39 19.37
N LEU A 3 38.98 34.30 18.05
CA LEU A 3 37.79 34.44 17.22
C LEU A 3 37.03 33.11 17.26
N VAL A 4 35.90 33.07 17.98
CA VAL A 4 34.98 31.93 17.98
C VAL A 4 34.10 32.08 16.74
N LEU A 5 34.30 31.22 15.75
CA LEU A 5 33.42 31.11 14.58
C LEU A 5 32.15 30.37 15.00
N PRO A 6 30.93 30.91 14.80
CA PRO A 6 29.72 30.17 15.07
C PRO A 6 29.52 29.13 13.96
N LEU A 7 29.69 27.85 14.32
CA LEU A 7 29.33 26.72 13.47
C LEU A 7 27.80 26.67 13.39
N LEU A 8 27.24 27.30 12.35
CA LEU A 8 25.84 27.15 11.97
C LEU A 8 25.62 25.72 11.47
N LEU A 9 25.23 24.81 12.37
CA LEU A 9 24.61 23.55 12.00
C LEU A 9 23.26 23.87 11.33
N LEU A 10 23.26 23.93 10.00
CA LEU A 10 22.04 23.78 9.20
C LEU A 10 21.53 22.35 9.43
N THR A 11 20.67 22.18 10.43
CA THR A 11 19.83 20.99 10.54
C THR A 11 18.89 21.01 9.34
N VAL A 12 19.24 20.26 8.30
CA VAL A 12 18.32 19.94 7.21
C VAL A 12 17.25 19.06 7.86
N VAL A 13 16.19 19.67 8.38
CA VAL A 13 15.00 18.92 8.77
C VAL A 13 14.53 18.26 7.48
N PRO A 14 14.53 16.93 7.35
CA PRO A 14 13.88 16.31 6.22
C PRO A 14 12.42 16.74 6.33
N LEU A 15 11.98 17.65 5.46
CA LEU A 15 10.56 17.87 5.25
C LEU A 15 10.02 16.52 4.76
N SER A 16 9.54 15.70 5.70
CA SER A 16 8.63 14.61 5.40
C SER A 16 7.38 15.29 4.85
N TYR A 17 7.38 15.54 3.54
CA TYR A 17 6.17 15.85 2.82
C TYR A 17 5.27 14.64 2.99
N SER A 18 4.35 14.71 3.96
CA SER A 18 3.25 13.77 4.08
C SER A 18 2.63 13.65 2.70
N SER A 19 2.76 12.47 2.12
CA SER A 19 2.30 12.20 0.78
C SER A 19 0.92 11.61 0.83
N ASP A 20 0.04 12.09 -0.03
CA ASP A 20 -1.31 11.55 -0.11
C ASP A 20 -1.29 10.10 -0.61
N PRO A 21 -2.19 9.24 -0.10
CA PRO A 21 -2.32 7.89 -0.64
C PRO A 21 -2.85 7.94 -2.08
N ILE A 22 -2.63 6.85 -2.79
CA ILE A 22 -3.35 6.59 -4.04
C ILE A 22 -4.64 5.84 -3.73
N TYR A 23 -5.72 6.28 -4.36
CA TYR A 23 -7.04 5.67 -4.29
C TYR A 23 -7.29 4.86 -5.55
N ILE A 24 -7.84 3.66 -5.42
CA ILE A 24 -8.21 2.81 -6.55
C ILE A 24 -9.61 2.27 -6.30
N LEU A 25 -10.53 2.47 -7.25
CA LEU A 25 -11.89 1.97 -7.13
C LEU A 25 -12.33 1.24 -8.40
N PRO A 26 -13.20 0.23 -8.27
CA PRO A 26 -13.90 -0.33 -9.41
C PRO A 26 -14.87 0.69 -9.99
N ILE A 27 -15.20 0.50 -11.27
CA ILE A 27 -16.34 1.13 -11.92
C ILE A 27 -17.41 0.04 -12.03
N LYS A 28 -18.60 0.32 -11.49
CA LYS A 28 -19.71 -0.64 -11.49
C LYS A 28 -20.04 -1.05 -12.93
N ASP A 29 -20.28 -2.35 -13.14
CA ASP A 29 -20.66 -2.90 -14.44
C ASP A 29 -19.60 -2.65 -15.54
N SER A 30 -18.33 -2.55 -15.15
CA SER A 30 -17.20 -2.32 -16.06
C SER A 30 -15.97 -3.13 -15.67
N SER A 31 -15.22 -3.60 -16.67
CA SER A 31 -13.88 -4.16 -16.45
C SER A 31 -12.82 -3.09 -16.19
N ASN A 32 -13.13 -1.82 -16.44
CA ASN A 32 -12.24 -0.70 -16.17
C ASN A 32 -12.33 -0.26 -14.72
N TRP A 33 -11.27 0.35 -14.24
CA TRP A 33 -11.15 0.87 -12.89
C TRP A 33 -10.77 2.33 -12.93
N ARG A 34 -10.72 2.95 -11.76
CA ARG A 34 -10.28 4.33 -11.64
C ARG A 34 -9.25 4.47 -10.54
N TYR A 35 -8.27 5.33 -10.76
CA TYR A 35 -7.35 5.74 -9.72
C TYR A 35 -7.33 7.26 -9.57
N ALA A 36 -6.94 7.70 -8.38
CA ALA A 36 -6.75 9.09 -8.04
C ALA A 36 -5.62 9.22 -7.03
N ILE A 37 -4.84 10.29 -7.13
CA ILE A 37 -3.86 10.68 -6.11
C ILE A 37 -4.32 12.04 -5.62
N ASN A 38 -4.52 12.21 -4.31
CA ASN A 38 -5.03 13.46 -3.74
C ASN A 38 -3.96 14.55 -3.72
N SER A 39 -3.43 14.89 -4.89
CA SER A 39 -2.58 16.07 -5.03
C SER A 39 -3.46 17.31 -5.21
N THR A 40 -3.04 18.44 -4.63
CA THR A 40 -3.66 19.76 -4.81
C THR A 40 -3.91 20.13 -6.28
N LYS A 41 -3.24 19.47 -7.22
CA LYS A 41 -3.62 19.45 -8.63
C LYS A 41 -3.94 18.01 -9.06
N PRO A 42 -5.11 17.79 -9.70
CA PRO A 42 -5.41 16.48 -10.26
C PRO A 42 -4.41 16.14 -11.35
N LEU A 43 -3.83 14.96 -11.24
CA LEU A 43 -2.98 14.42 -12.30
C LEU A 43 -3.86 13.99 -13.45
N SER A 44 -3.38 14.15 -14.68
CA SER A 44 -3.96 13.54 -15.89
C SER A 44 -3.21 12.27 -16.31
N SER A 45 -1.99 12.09 -15.80
CA SER A 45 -1.14 10.93 -16.03
C SER A 45 -0.19 10.66 -14.86
N LEU A 46 0.33 9.44 -14.76
CA LEU A 46 1.32 9.08 -13.71
C LEU A 46 2.63 9.88 -13.81
N ASN A 47 2.98 10.36 -15.00
CA ASN A 47 4.22 11.11 -15.26
C ASN A 47 4.19 12.53 -14.68
N GLU A 48 3.00 13.05 -14.38
CA GLU A 48 2.83 14.35 -13.72
C GLU A 48 3.10 14.28 -12.21
N PHE A 49 3.20 13.07 -11.64
CA PHE A 49 3.49 12.91 -10.23
C PHE A 49 4.92 13.41 -9.90
N PRO A 50 5.09 14.33 -8.93
CA PRO A 50 6.40 14.90 -8.64
C PRO A 50 7.43 13.85 -8.26
N THR A 51 8.60 13.86 -8.93
CA THR A 51 9.64 12.83 -8.75
C THR A 51 10.21 12.77 -7.32
N ALA A 52 10.18 13.89 -6.58
CA ALA A 52 10.64 13.96 -5.20
C ALA A 52 9.60 13.48 -4.17
N LYS A 53 8.34 13.23 -4.59
CA LYS A 53 7.29 12.76 -3.69
C LYS A 53 7.26 11.23 -3.68
N GLN A 54 6.90 10.69 -2.53
CA GLN A 54 6.51 9.29 -2.37
C GLN A 54 4.98 9.19 -2.25
N ILE A 55 4.43 7.98 -2.17
CA ILE A 55 3.01 7.71 -1.94
C ILE A 55 2.88 7.00 -0.61
N SER A 56 2.01 7.49 0.28
CA SER A 56 1.95 6.97 1.65
C SER A 56 1.27 5.61 1.77
N GLY A 57 0.40 5.29 0.83
CA GLY A 57 -0.36 4.05 0.86
C GLY A 57 -1.26 3.87 -0.34
N VAL A 58 -1.96 2.73 -0.34
CA VAL A 58 -2.90 2.32 -1.37
C VAL A 58 -4.25 2.05 -0.70
N ASN A 59 -5.27 2.81 -1.09
CA ASN A 59 -6.59 2.77 -0.47
C ASN A 59 -7.65 2.42 -1.53
N PHE A 60 -8.51 1.45 -1.20
CA PHE A 60 -9.57 0.96 -2.08
C PHE A 60 -10.98 1.27 -1.55
N ASN A 61 -11.10 2.14 -0.55
CA ASN A 61 -12.35 2.40 0.17
C ASN A 61 -12.91 3.82 -0.02
N GLU A 62 -12.06 4.80 -0.28
CA GLU A 62 -12.42 6.23 -0.27
C GLU A 62 -12.63 6.83 -1.66
N SER A 63 -13.41 7.91 -1.70
CA SER A 63 -13.69 8.66 -2.91
C SER A 63 -12.81 9.91 -3.02
N ALA A 64 -12.02 10.01 -4.08
CA ALA A 64 -11.36 11.26 -4.49
C ALA A 64 -12.28 12.12 -5.38
N GLU A 65 -11.93 13.41 -5.53
CA GLU A 65 -12.70 14.36 -6.34
C GLU A 65 -12.53 14.15 -7.86
N LYS A 66 -11.33 13.70 -8.29
CA LYS A 66 -10.99 13.55 -9.71
C LYS A 66 -10.31 12.22 -9.97
N TRP A 67 -10.81 11.53 -11.00
CA TRP A 67 -10.48 10.14 -11.30
C TRP A 67 -9.95 9.99 -12.72
N ILE A 68 -8.92 9.16 -12.86
CA ILE A 68 -8.45 8.67 -14.15
C ILE A 68 -8.98 7.26 -14.33
N THR A 69 -9.70 7.01 -15.43
CA THR A 69 -10.15 5.67 -15.80
C THR A 69 -9.02 4.92 -16.49
N VAL A 70 -8.81 3.66 -16.10
CA VAL A 70 -7.75 2.79 -16.60
C VAL A 70 -8.29 1.40 -16.91
N THR A 71 -7.61 0.72 -17.84
CA THR A 71 -7.86 -0.69 -18.12
C THR A 71 -7.10 -1.59 -17.14
N PRO A 72 -7.51 -2.85 -16.93
CA PRO A 72 -6.74 -3.82 -16.15
C PRO A 72 -5.31 -3.99 -16.65
N HIS A 73 -5.09 -3.95 -17.98
CA HIS A 73 -3.76 -4.04 -18.57
C HIS A 73 -2.87 -2.85 -18.19
N PHE A 74 -3.41 -1.63 -18.22
CA PHE A 74 -2.69 -0.44 -17.75
C PHE A 74 -2.35 -0.57 -16.26
N ALA A 75 -3.31 -1.02 -15.45
CA ALA A 75 -3.09 -1.19 -14.02
C ALA A 75 -1.95 -2.18 -13.74
N GLU A 76 -1.98 -3.34 -14.40
CA GLU A 76 -0.98 -4.39 -14.24
C GLU A 76 0.43 -3.95 -14.68
N LYS A 77 0.55 -3.28 -15.84
CA LYS A 77 1.86 -2.99 -16.44
C LYS A 77 2.45 -1.66 -16.04
N GLN A 78 1.62 -0.65 -15.80
CA GLN A 78 2.08 0.73 -15.55
C GLN A 78 1.81 1.16 -14.11
N LEU A 79 0.58 0.97 -13.61
CA LEU A 79 0.23 1.44 -12.28
C LEU A 79 0.98 0.66 -11.17
N ILE A 80 1.06 -0.66 -11.27
CA ILE A 80 1.84 -1.48 -10.32
C ILE A 80 3.33 -1.11 -10.35
N ALA A 81 3.90 -0.94 -11.55
CA ALA A 81 5.30 -0.52 -11.69
C ALA A 81 5.55 0.85 -11.04
N PHE A 82 4.64 1.80 -11.28
CA PHE A 82 4.66 3.11 -10.66
C PHE A 82 4.56 3.02 -9.13
N LEU A 83 3.62 2.25 -8.58
CA LEU A 83 3.48 2.06 -7.13
C LEU A 83 4.72 1.45 -6.52
N ASN A 84 5.28 0.41 -7.14
CA ASN A 84 6.50 -0.23 -6.66
C ASN A 84 7.71 0.72 -6.63
N ALA A 85 7.73 1.75 -7.48
CA ALA A 85 8.78 2.76 -7.52
C ALA A 85 8.52 3.97 -6.63
N ARG A 86 7.25 4.23 -6.26
CA ARG A 86 6.84 5.49 -5.63
C ARG A 86 6.28 5.34 -4.22
N LEU A 87 5.88 4.15 -3.79
CA LEU A 87 5.46 3.93 -2.42
C LEU A 87 6.59 4.28 -1.46
N GLN A 88 6.22 4.90 -0.33
CA GLN A 88 7.18 5.23 0.71
C GLN A 88 7.72 3.98 1.39
N LYS A 89 8.79 4.15 2.18
CA LYS A 89 9.23 3.07 3.06
C LYS A 89 8.12 2.79 4.07
N ARG A 90 7.61 1.55 4.08
CA ARG A 90 6.50 1.10 4.92
C ARG A 90 5.18 1.82 4.64
N PRO A 91 4.56 1.58 3.47
CA PRO A 91 3.28 2.18 3.13
C PRO A 91 2.10 1.51 3.85
N LEU A 92 0.92 2.12 3.76
CA LEU A 92 -0.35 1.54 4.23
C LEU A 92 -1.10 0.87 3.08
N LEU A 93 -1.78 -0.25 3.36
CA LEU A 93 -2.73 -0.87 2.43
C LEU A 93 -4.10 -0.98 3.08
N THR A 94 -5.14 -0.49 2.41
CA THR A 94 -6.52 -0.58 2.88
C THR A 94 -7.44 -1.06 1.77
N MET A 95 -7.90 -2.31 1.84
CA MET A 95 -8.80 -2.94 0.88
C MET A 95 -9.89 -3.75 1.59
N THR A 96 -10.84 -3.05 2.25
CA THR A 96 -11.85 -3.68 3.13
C THR A 96 -13.27 -3.66 2.58
N ARG A 97 -13.47 -3.19 1.34
CA ARG A 97 -14.79 -3.25 0.69
C ARG A 97 -15.31 -4.70 0.62
N PRO A 98 -16.63 -4.91 0.67
CA PRO A 98 -17.21 -6.23 0.46
C PRO A 98 -16.77 -6.82 -0.88
N PRO A 99 -16.51 -8.14 -0.97
CA PRO A 99 -16.19 -8.79 -2.23
C PRO A 99 -17.28 -8.58 -3.29
N SER A 100 -16.88 -8.08 -4.44
CA SER A 100 -17.66 -8.05 -5.70
C SER A 100 -16.80 -8.65 -6.81
N GLU A 101 -17.39 -8.89 -7.99
CA GLU A 101 -16.62 -9.36 -9.16
C GLU A 101 -15.50 -8.37 -9.50
N GLU A 102 -15.81 -7.07 -9.51
CA GLU A 102 -14.87 -6.01 -9.85
C GLU A 102 -13.78 -5.85 -8.79
N MET A 103 -14.15 -5.87 -7.49
CA MET A 103 -13.15 -5.82 -6.41
C MET A 103 -12.25 -7.05 -6.40
N THR A 104 -12.79 -8.23 -6.71
CA THR A 104 -12.00 -9.47 -6.81
C THR A 104 -11.03 -9.39 -7.99
N ALA A 105 -11.44 -8.82 -9.13
CA ALA A 105 -10.57 -8.60 -10.27
C ALA A 105 -9.42 -7.62 -9.93
N ILE A 106 -9.71 -6.54 -9.19
CA ILE A 106 -8.70 -5.62 -8.68
C ILE A 106 -7.73 -6.34 -7.74
N ALA A 107 -8.23 -7.09 -6.75
CA ALA A 107 -7.40 -7.80 -5.78
C ALA A 107 -6.44 -8.79 -6.47
N ARG A 108 -6.91 -9.51 -7.50
CA ARG A 108 -6.09 -10.44 -8.29
C ARG A 108 -4.91 -9.80 -9.01
N ILE A 109 -4.99 -8.51 -9.32
CA ILE A 109 -3.91 -7.77 -10.00
C ILE A 109 -3.02 -7.07 -8.96
N PHE A 110 -3.61 -6.37 -8.01
CA PHE A 110 -2.84 -5.53 -7.09
C PHE A 110 -2.11 -6.30 -6.00
N LEU A 111 -2.73 -7.30 -5.38
CA LEU A 111 -2.10 -7.99 -4.25
C LEU A 111 -0.80 -8.72 -4.68
N PRO A 112 -0.77 -9.52 -5.77
CA PRO A 112 0.48 -10.12 -6.23
C PRO A 112 1.52 -9.08 -6.68
N GLY A 113 1.08 -8.00 -7.34
CA GLY A 113 1.98 -6.97 -7.84
C GLY A 113 2.64 -6.12 -6.76
N LEU A 114 2.02 -6.02 -5.58
CA LEU A 114 2.51 -5.27 -4.44
C LEU A 114 3.14 -6.16 -3.36
N VAL A 115 3.20 -7.47 -3.56
CA VAL A 115 3.65 -8.44 -2.54
C VAL A 115 5.08 -8.20 -2.02
N LYS A 116 5.93 -7.52 -2.82
CA LYS A 116 7.31 -7.20 -2.45
C LYS A 116 7.44 -5.95 -1.58
N GLN A 117 6.37 -5.17 -1.46
CA GLN A 117 6.34 -4.01 -0.57
C GLN A 117 6.26 -4.47 0.87
N GLN A 118 6.98 -3.81 1.76
CA GLN A 118 6.91 -4.07 3.19
C GLN A 118 5.90 -3.11 3.81
N PHE A 119 4.63 -3.49 3.89
CA PHE A 119 3.62 -2.58 4.44
C PHE A 119 3.82 -2.34 5.95
N GLU A 120 3.52 -1.13 6.42
CA GLU A 120 3.44 -0.84 7.86
C GLU A 120 2.16 -1.43 8.46
N ARG A 121 1.06 -1.28 7.72
CA ARG A 121 -0.26 -1.74 8.11
C ARG A 121 -1.00 -2.25 6.89
N ILE A 122 -1.73 -3.34 7.07
CA ILE A 122 -2.60 -3.94 6.07
C ILE A 122 -3.98 -4.13 6.68
N GLU A 123 -4.96 -3.48 6.10
CA GLU A 123 -6.37 -3.72 6.34
C GLU A 123 -6.97 -4.40 5.11
N LEU A 124 -7.34 -5.67 5.22
CA LEU A 124 -7.66 -6.49 4.06
C LEU A 124 -8.92 -7.34 4.28
N GLY A 125 -9.87 -7.21 3.35
CA GLY A 125 -10.99 -8.14 3.18
C GLY A 125 -10.57 -9.44 2.50
N TYR A 126 -11.36 -10.50 2.70
CA TYR A 126 -11.11 -11.79 2.06
C TYR A 126 -11.64 -11.84 0.61
N TYR A 127 -10.74 -11.88 -0.37
CA TYR A 127 -11.04 -11.99 -1.82
C TYR A 127 -10.64 -13.36 -2.42
N GLY A 128 -10.52 -14.38 -1.57
CA GLY A 128 -10.10 -15.74 -1.94
C GLY A 128 -8.59 -15.96 -1.78
N GLN A 129 -8.06 -16.97 -2.47
CA GLN A 129 -6.66 -17.42 -2.34
C GLN A 129 -5.63 -16.29 -2.46
N VAL A 130 -5.88 -15.31 -3.34
CA VAL A 130 -4.96 -14.17 -3.53
C VAL A 130 -4.76 -13.35 -2.24
N SER A 131 -5.79 -13.24 -1.41
CA SER A 131 -5.69 -12.58 -0.10
C SER A 131 -4.84 -13.39 0.87
N GLU A 132 -4.97 -14.72 0.86
CA GLU A 132 -4.20 -15.63 1.71
C GLU A 132 -2.72 -15.60 1.35
N ASP A 133 -2.42 -15.73 0.05
CA ASP A 133 -1.06 -15.72 -0.48
C ASP A 133 -0.37 -14.40 -0.14
N PHE A 134 -1.08 -13.29 -0.30
CA PHE A 134 -0.56 -11.96 0.01
C PHE A 134 -0.26 -11.79 1.50
N VAL A 135 -1.21 -12.11 2.39
CA VAL A 135 -0.98 -12.02 3.84
C VAL A 135 0.17 -12.94 4.26
N THR A 136 0.19 -14.16 3.74
CA THR A 136 1.26 -15.13 4.05
C THR A 136 2.62 -14.58 3.64
N ALA A 137 2.74 -14.04 2.44
CA ALA A 137 3.98 -13.44 1.96
C ALA A 137 4.38 -12.19 2.76
N GLN A 138 3.43 -11.36 3.18
CA GLN A 138 3.72 -10.18 4.00
C GLN A 138 4.22 -10.53 5.39
N VAL A 139 3.65 -11.57 6.01
CA VAL A 139 4.04 -12.08 7.32
C VAL A 139 5.41 -12.78 7.26
N GLN A 140 5.68 -13.54 6.20
CA GLN A 140 6.94 -14.28 6.06
C GLN A 140 8.11 -13.40 5.60
N ASN A 141 7.86 -12.37 4.77
CA ASN A 141 8.90 -11.53 4.19
C ASN A 141 9.00 -10.13 4.84
N GLY A 142 8.02 -9.74 5.64
CA GLY A 142 7.98 -8.46 6.33
C GLY A 142 8.88 -8.46 7.56
N ASN A 143 9.88 -7.59 7.59
CA ASN A 143 10.62 -7.28 8.83
C ASN A 143 10.82 -5.75 8.96
N PRO A 144 10.21 -5.09 9.97
CA PRO A 144 9.24 -5.65 10.92
C PRO A 144 7.92 -6.02 10.24
N SER A 145 7.11 -6.86 10.86
CA SER A 145 5.81 -7.22 10.27
C SER A 145 4.82 -6.07 10.24
N PRO A 146 3.85 -6.14 9.32
CA PRO A 146 2.76 -5.19 9.29
C PRO A 146 1.81 -5.38 10.48
N GLU A 147 1.18 -4.29 10.91
CA GLU A 147 -0.06 -4.34 11.69
C GLU A 147 -1.19 -4.88 10.78
N LEU A 148 -1.85 -5.97 11.17
CA LEU A 148 -2.84 -6.66 10.35
C LEU A 148 -4.25 -6.54 10.90
N THR A 149 -5.17 -6.02 10.08
CA THR A 149 -6.62 -6.05 10.32
C THR A 149 -7.32 -6.80 9.20
N LEU A 150 -7.79 -8.01 9.48
CA LEU A 150 -8.43 -8.87 8.50
C LEU A 150 -9.96 -8.86 8.66
N THR A 151 -10.70 -8.51 7.60
CA THR A 151 -12.17 -8.46 7.61
C THR A 151 -12.80 -9.54 6.74
N GLY A 152 -14.01 -9.99 7.12
CA GLY A 152 -14.72 -11.06 6.41
C GLY A 152 -14.41 -12.47 6.93
N LYS A 153 -14.81 -13.49 6.15
CA LYS A 153 -14.68 -14.91 6.54
C LYS A 153 -13.38 -15.51 6.02
N TRP A 154 -12.32 -15.37 6.79
CA TRP A 154 -11.02 -15.98 6.50
C TRP A 154 -10.99 -17.47 6.90
N PRO A 155 -10.29 -18.32 6.13
CA PRO A 155 -10.12 -19.73 6.47
C PRO A 155 -9.29 -19.91 7.75
N ALA A 156 -9.45 -21.07 8.39
CA ALA A 156 -8.75 -21.39 9.64
C ALA A 156 -7.22 -21.40 9.47
N THR A 157 -6.73 -21.83 8.31
CA THR A 157 -5.30 -21.88 7.96
C THR A 157 -4.60 -20.53 8.13
N VAL A 158 -5.20 -19.43 7.68
CA VAL A 158 -4.64 -18.08 7.84
C VAL A 158 -4.69 -17.63 9.30
N LYS A 159 -5.74 -18.01 10.05
CA LYS A 159 -5.82 -17.69 11.48
C LYS A 159 -4.71 -18.38 12.27
N ASP A 160 -4.42 -19.63 11.95
CA ASP A 160 -3.35 -20.40 12.58
C ASP A 160 -1.98 -19.79 12.25
N LEU A 161 -1.75 -19.39 10.99
CA LEU A 161 -0.53 -18.67 10.59
C LEU A 161 -0.31 -17.40 11.42
N LEU A 162 -1.35 -16.57 11.56
CA LEU A 162 -1.26 -15.32 12.33
C LEU A 162 -1.00 -15.57 13.81
N LYS A 163 -1.59 -16.63 14.37
CA LYS A 163 -1.36 -17.02 15.76
C LYS A 163 0.10 -17.42 15.98
N THR A 164 0.63 -18.32 15.14
CA THR A 164 2.05 -18.72 15.20
C THR A 164 2.98 -17.52 15.04
N TYR A 165 2.63 -16.58 14.18
CA TYR A 165 3.42 -15.37 13.97
C TYR A 165 3.48 -14.49 15.24
N GLN A 166 2.34 -14.21 15.86
CA GLN A 166 2.25 -13.40 17.08
C GLN A 166 3.01 -14.03 18.26
N GLU A 167 2.96 -15.36 18.37
CA GLU A 167 3.69 -16.11 19.41
C GLU A 167 5.21 -16.00 19.23
N ASN A 168 5.70 -15.93 17.99
CA ASN A 168 7.13 -15.84 17.67
C ASN A 168 7.68 -14.40 17.76
N GLU A 169 6.88 -13.35 17.51
CA GLU A 169 7.31 -11.97 17.78
C GLU A 169 7.41 -11.66 19.29
N GLY A 170 6.74 -12.44 20.14
CA GLY A 170 6.79 -12.31 21.60
C GLY A 170 7.98 -13.01 22.27
N THR A 171 8.77 -13.79 21.53
CA THR A 171 9.98 -14.44 22.06
C THR A 171 11.23 -13.73 21.55
N PRO A 172 12.07 -13.14 22.43
CA PRO A 172 13.35 -12.62 21.98
C PRO A 172 14.19 -13.80 21.51
N HIS A 173 14.47 -13.85 20.21
CA HIS A 173 15.51 -14.72 19.68
C HIS A 173 16.85 -14.28 20.27
N HIS A 174 17.24 -14.91 21.38
CA HIS A 174 18.64 -15.04 21.74
C HIS A 174 19.27 -15.95 20.69
N SER A 175 20.03 -15.36 19.79
CA SER A 175 21.06 -16.03 18.99
C SER A 175 22.31 -15.19 19.08
#